data_AF-A0A2G2AZV8-F1
#
_entry.id   AF-A0A2G2AZV8-F1
#
_cell.length_a   1.000
_cell.length_b   1.000
_cell.length_c   1.000
_cell.angle_alpha   90.00
_cell.angle_beta   90.00
_cell.angle_gamma   90.00
#
_symmetry.space_group_name_H-M   'P 1'
#
loop_
_entity.id
_entity.type
_entity.pdbx_description
1 polymer ?
#
loop_
_entity_poly.entity_id
_entity_poly.type
_entity_poly.pdbx_seq_one_letter_code
_entity_poly.pdbx_strand_id
1 'polypeptide(L)' 'MTIAIAIVVGLLGALAAGALSGLRIGKEALGAELAAYMGALYGALAGGLAVVVTAIILMFV' A
#
# COMPACT_ATOMS: atom_id res chain seq x y z
N MET A 1 -0.94 21.03 -12.39
CA MET A 1 -0.09 20.84 -11.19
C MET A 1 -0.82 20.09 -10.07
N THR A 2 -2.07 20.44 -9.75
CA THR A 2 -2.90 19.77 -8.72
C THR A 2 -3.14 18.28 -8.95
N ILE A 3 -3.42 17.86 -10.18
CA ILE A 3 -3.68 16.44 -10.53
C ILE A 3 -2.43 15.57 -10.32
N ALA A 4 -1.26 16.04 -10.77
CA ALA A 4 -0.01 15.30 -10.60
C ALA A 4 0.31 15.08 -9.10
N ILE A 5 0.08 16.10 -8.27
CA ILE A 5 0.26 16.00 -6.82
C ILE A 5 -0.74 14.99 -6.23
N ALA A 6 -2.01 15.04 -6.64
CA ALA A 6 -3.03 14.11 -6.15
C ALA A 6 -2.69 12.64 -6.46
N ILE A 7 -2.18 12.37 -7.67
CA ILE A 7 -1.74 11.02 -8.06
C ILE A 7 -0.57 10.55 -7.18
N VAL A 8 0.44 11.40 -6.98
CA VAL A 8 1.61 11.06 -6.16
C VAL A 8 1.20 10.82 -4.71
N VAL A 9 0.36 11.68 -4.13
CA VAL A 9 -0.11 11.54 -2.75
C VAL A 9 -0.97 10.29 -2.59
N GLY A 10 -1.86 10.01 -3.55
CA GLY A 10 -2.69 8.79 -3.55
C GLY A 10 -1.84 7.52 -3.61
N LEU A 11 -0.85 7.49 -4.51
CA LEU A 11 0.10 6.37 -4.63
C LEU A 11 0.87 6.15 -3.32
N LEU A 12 1.46 7.20 -2.77
CA LEU A 12 2.21 7.12 -1.51
C LEU A 12 1.30 6.69 -0.35
N GLY A 13 0.06 7.16 -0.30
CA GLY A 13 -0.94 6.76 0.68
C GLY A 13 -1.28 5.28 0.59
N ALA A 14 -1.50 4.75 -0.62
CA ALA A 14 -1.78 3.34 -0.84
C ALA A 14 -0.61 2.43 -0.41
N LEU A 15 0.62 2.82 -0.77
CA LEU A 15 1.84 2.11 -0.35
C LEU A 15 2.03 2.14 1.16
N ALA A 16 1.82 3.30 1.80
CA ALA A 16 1.92 3.46 3.25
C ALA A 16 0.86 2.64 4.00
N ALA A 17 -0.38 2.62 3.51
CA ALA A 17 -1.46 1.82 4.09
C ALA A 17 -1.17 0.32 3.97
N GLY A 18 -0.71 -0.14 2.81
CA GLY A 18 -0.25 -1.51 2.62
C GLY A 18 0.92 -1.87 3.55
N ALA A 19 1.86 -0.94 3.73
CA ALA A 19 3.01 -1.16 4.57
C ALA A 19 2.66 -1.24 6.06
N LEU A 20 1.76 -0.37 6.52
CA LEU A 20 1.25 -0.41 7.90
C LEU A 20 0.50 -1.72 8.18
N SER A 21 -0.30 -2.18 7.21
CA SER A 21 -0.98 -3.47 7.27
C SER A 21 0.02 -4.63 7.41
N GLY A 22 1.04 -4.68 6.54
CA GLY A 22 2.08 -5.70 6.59
C GLY A 22 2.91 -5.69 7.87
N LEU A 23 3.21 -4.50 8.39
CA LEU A 23 3.92 -4.34 9.67
C LEU A 23 3.11 -4.93 10.82
N ARG A 24 1.80 -4.67 10.85
CA ARG A 24 0.91 -5.21 11.89
C ARG A 24 0.79 -6.73 11.77
N ILE A 25 0.48 -7.24 10.58
CA ILE A 25 0.33 -8.68 10.32
C ILE A 25 1.65 -9.42 10.58
N GLY A 26 2.75 -8.88 10.07
CA GLY A 26 4.09 -9.44 10.24
C GLY A 26 4.54 -9.46 11.70
N LYS A 27 4.22 -8.42 12.48
CA LYS A 27 4.50 -8.40 13.92
C LYS A 27 3.74 -9.49 14.67
N GLU A 28 2.46 -9.69 14.33
CA GLU A 28 1.61 -10.71 14.94
C GLU A 28 2.04 -12.14 14.56
N ALA A 29 2.47 -12.36 13.31
CA ALA A 29 2.77 -13.70 12.80
C ALA A 29 4.24 -14.14 12.94
N LEU A 30 5.19 -13.22 12.81
CA LEU A 30 6.63 -13.50 12.69
C LEU A 30 7.48 -12.82 13.77
N GLY A 31 6.87 -11.98 14.60
CA GLY A 31 7.58 -11.18 15.60
C GLY A 31 8.09 -9.83 15.08
N ALA A 32 8.57 -9.00 15.99
CA ALA A 32 8.91 -7.60 15.71
C ALA A 32 10.11 -7.43 14.76
N GLU A 33 11.07 -8.36 14.78
CA GLU A 33 12.29 -8.27 13.99
C GLU A 33 12.03 -8.43 12.48
N LEU A 34 11.06 -9.28 12.11
CA LEU A 34 10.69 -9.54 10.72
C LEU A 34 9.52 -8.66 10.23
N ALA A 35 8.85 -7.94 11.14
CA ALA A 35 7.70 -7.11 10.83
C ALA A 35 8.01 -6.01 9.80
N ALA A 36 9.21 -5.43 9.85
CA ALA A 36 9.63 -4.40 8.90
C ALA A 36 9.73 -4.95 7.46
N TYR A 37 10.23 -6.18 7.29
CA TYR A 37 10.29 -6.84 5.99
C TYR A 37 8.89 -7.13 5.44
N MET A 38 7.95 -7.55 6.31
CA MET A 38 6.55 -7.73 5.92
C MET A 38 5.86 -6.42 5.57
N GLY A 39 6.17 -5.33 6.28
CA GLY A 39 5.69 -3.99 5.95
C GLY A 39 6.12 -3.56 4.56
N ALA A 40 7.40 -3.67 4.21
CA ALA A 40 7.87 -3.33 2.87
C ALA A 40 7.18 -4.18 1.77
N LEU A 41 7.09 -5.50 2.01
CA LEU A 41 6.48 -6.44 1.07
C LEU A 41 5.00 -6.13 0.82
N TYR A 42 4.21 -5.95 1.88
CA TYR A 42 2.78 -5.66 1.77
C TYR A 42 2.51 -4.23 1.29
N GLY A 43 3.40 -3.28 1.57
CA GLY A 43 3.34 -1.93 0.99
C GLY A 43 3.30 -2.00 -0.53
N ALA A 44 4.23 -2.75 -1.12
CA ALA A 44 4.27 -2.95 -2.57
C ALA A 44 3.10 -3.82 -3.08
N LEU A 45 2.85 -4.97 -2.45
CA LEU A 45 1.83 -5.91 -2.93
C LEU A 45 0.41 -5.38 -2.73
N ALA A 46 0.03 -5.07 -1.49
CA ALA A 46 -1.32 -4.61 -1.18
C ALA A 46 -1.58 -3.18 -1.67
N GLY A 47 -0.61 -2.28 -1.47
CA GLY A 47 -0.70 -0.91 -1.98
C GLY A 47 -0.74 -0.85 -3.50
N GLY A 48 0.11 -1.63 -4.18
CA GLY A 48 0.12 -1.75 -5.64
C GLY A 48 -1.19 -2.34 -6.19
N LEU A 49 -1.67 -3.44 -5.61
CA LEU A 49 -2.97 -4.02 -5.99
C LEU A 49 -4.11 -3.03 -5.79
N ALA A 50 -4.12 -2.27 -4.69
CA ALA A 50 -5.14 -1.25 -4.44
C ALA A 50 -5.17 -0.19 -5.56
N VAL A 51 -4.00 0.32 -5.98
CA VAL A 51 -3.92 1.29 -7.08
C VAL A 51 -4.47 0.71 -8.38
N VAL A 52 -4.09 -0.52 -8.73
CA VAL A 52 -4.57 -1.20 -9.95
C VAL A 52 -6.08 -1.41 -9.91
N VAL A 53 -6.61 -1.93 -8.81
CA VAL A 53 -8.05 -2.18 -8.65
C VAL A 53 -8.84 -0.87 -8.72
N THR A 54 -8.39 0.18 -8.04
CA THR A 54 -9.02 1.50 -8.11
C THR A 54 -9.01 2.05 -9.53
N ALA A 55 -7.89 1.94 -10.25
CA ALA A 55 -7.80 2.38 -11.63
C ALA A 55 -8.80 1.62 -12.53
N ILE A 56 -8.90 0.30 -12.38
CA ILE A 56 -9.87 -0.53 -13.11
C ILE A 56 -11.30 -0.07 -12.81
N ILE A 57 -11.66 0.13 -11.53
CA ILE A 57 -13.02 0.57 -11.14
C ILE A 57 -13.35 1.91 -11.77
N LEU A 58 -12.42 2.87 -11.74
CA LEU A 58 -12.60 4.20 -12.31
C LEU A 58 -12.70 4.20 -13.84
N MET A 59 -12.34 3.12 -14.54
CA MET A 59 -12.58 3.00 -15.98
C MET A 59 -14.05 2.72 -16.32
N PHE A 60 -14.84 2.23 -15.35
CA PHE A 60 -16.23 1.85 -15.55
C PHE A 60 -17.25 2.84 -14.95
N VAL A 61 -16.78 3.92 -14.32
CA VAL A 61 -17.59 4.94 -13.65
C VAL A 61 -17.35 6.31 -14.26
#